data_AF-A0ABD7V5M6-F1
#
_entry.id   AF-A0ABD7V5M6-F1
#
_cell.length_a   1.000
_cell.length_b   1.000
_cell.length_c   1.000
_cell.angle_alpha   90.00
_cell.angle_beta   90.00
_cell.angle_gamma   90.00
#
_symmetry.space_group_name_H-M   'P 1'
#
loop_
_entity.id
_entity.type
_entity.pdbx_description
1 polymer ?
#
loop_
_entity_poly.entity_id
_entity_poly.type
_entity_poly.pdbx_seq_one_letter_code
_entity_poly.pdbx_strand_id
1 'polypeptide(L)'
;MSTRNGTRSSDARDPLHVLRAADAPGFDEPVMPDAAFAASLRDRLERGATLPQGVIMSGTATDTAPRSDETVVESDTTTSPPVERPGALPYLVVADPRRAIDWYTSTLGAVLRGEPIVMDDGRIGHAELEMGGGVIYLAAEFPDLGLRAPEPGKVSVSLMLPVADTDAVVAAAARAGAAVTREPYEAHGTRTGVVVDPFGHRWMLTGPSGNKVVDAIHQGDIGYMALSTPDAARARRFYATVLGWEFDADGRRVTNAGHRLGIHETDGPPTLFCAYAVHDLEAAHARIVAAGGHGEFGSSQDGRRVVDAVDDQGVRFAVYQIEPGDTRPEQHPRTRGAMTYLTVHTPDSARLRDFYGSVLDWTLHAGRIEDGWEVDDVRPQVGIAGGADRSVAVPMWVTDDVEAAVGRVRAAGGTVLDEPRTAPYGVSARCADDQGAEFYLGQLF
;
A
#
# COMPACT_ATOMS: atom_id res chain seq x y z
N MET A 1 -24.26 58.39 -42.34
CA MET A 1 -23.13 57.74 -43.04
C MET A 1 -22.19 57.19 -41.98
N SER A 2 -21.72 55.96 -42.18
CA SER A 2 -20.71 55.21 -41.41
C SER A 2 -21.13 54.44 -40.15
N THR A 3 -20.99 53.14 -40.27
CA THR A 3 -21.28 52.02 -39.37
C THR A 3 -20.10 51.73 -38.42
N ARG A 4 -20.41 51.40 -37.15
CA ARG A 4 -19.46 50.83 -36.17
C ARG A 4 -19.16 49.37 -36.51
N ASN A 5 -17.88 49.02 -36.59
CA ASN A 5 -17.39 47.65 -36.70
C ASN A 5 -17.01 47.16 -35.28
N GLY A 6 -17.71 46.14 -34.79
CA GLY A 6 -17.41 45.45 -33.55
C GLY A 6 -17.01 44.00 -33.83
N THR A 7 -15.85 43.62 -33.32
CA THR A 7 -15.21 42.30 -33.32
C THR A 7 -16.08 41.19 -32.70
N ARG A 8 -16.11 40.01 -33.31
CA ARG A 8 -16.20 38.70 -32.61
C ARG A 8 -15.56 37.61 -33.47
N SER A 9 -14.45 37.07 -32.97
CA SER A 9 -13.76 35.90 -33.50
C SER A 9 -14.06 34.69 -32.62
N SER A 10 -14.42 33.59 -33.29
CA SER A 10 -14.20 32.18 -32.93
C SER A 10 -14.74 31.63 -31.60
N ASP A 11 -15.97 31.12 -31.65
CA ASP A 11 -16.51 30.12 -30.71
C ASP A 11 -16.54 28.69 -31.32
N ALA A 12 -15.86 28.48 -32.44
CA ALA A 12 -16.00 27.28 -33.29
C ALA A 12 -15.02 26.14 -32.97
N ARG A 13 -14.60 25.95 -31.71
CA ARG A 13 -13.69 24.83 -31.34
C ARG A 13 -14.05 24.11 -30.04
N ASP A 14 -15.32 24.10 -29.63
CA ASP A 14 -15.78 23.20 -28.55
C ASP A 14 -16.57 22.01 -29.13
N PRO A 15 -16.00 20.78 -29.16
CA PRO A 15 -16.71 19.59 -29.65
C PRO A 15 -17.85 19.12 -28.74
N LEU A 16 -18.00 19.70 -27.54
CA LEU A 16 -19.06 19.37 -26.59
C LEU A 16 -20.21 20.40 -26.57
N HIS A 17 -20.18 21.41 -27.46
CA HIS A 17 -21.23 22.42 -27.60
C HIS A 17 -22.62 21.80 -27.82
N VAL A 18 -22.71 20.66 -28.52
CA VAL A 18 -23.97 19.97 -28.85
C VAL A 18 -24.72 19.51 -27.59
N LEU A 19 -24.02 19.23 -26.49
CA LEU A 19 -24.63 18.83 -25.22
C LEU A 19 -25.20 20.00 -24.42
N ARG A 20 -24.85 21.25 -24.77
CA ARG A 20 -25.33 22.47 -24.10
C ARG A 20 -26.45 23.19 -24.87
N ALA A 21 -26.83 22.68 -26.03
CA ALA A 21 -27.84 23.28 -26.91
C ALA A 21 -29.29 22.95 -26.53
N ALA A 22 -29.55 22.54 -25.28
CA ALA A 22 -30.89 22.16 -24.81
C ALA A 22 -31.88 23.35 -24.77
N ASP A 23 -31.41 24.59 -24.83
CA ASP A 23 -32.25 25.80 -24.78
C ASP A 23 -32.34 26.55 -26.14
N ALA A 24 -31.90 25.92 -27.24
CA ALA A 24 -31.99 26.51 -28.57
C ALA A 24 -33.41 26.33 -29.19
N PRO A 25 -34.10 27.40 -29.63
CA PRO A 25 -35.43 27.28 -30.24
C PRO A 25 -35.35 26.44 -31.52
N GLY A 26 -36.04 25.29 -31.54
CA GLY A 26 -36.08 24.36 -32.69
C GLY A 26 -35.58 22.93 -32.41
N PHE A 27 -35.23 22.59 -31.17
CA PHE A 27 -34.80 21.24 -30.75
C PHE A 27 -35.84 20.53 -29.86
N ASP A 28 -37.13 20.65 -30.19
CA ASP A 28 -38.24 20.10 -29.37
C ASP A 28 -38.60 18.63 -29.68
N GLU A 29 -37.90 17.93 -30.58
CA GLU A 29 -38.17 16.51 -30.85
C GLU A 29 -36.96 15.62 -30.56
N PRO A 30 -37.06 14.68 -29.59
CA PRO A 30 -36.04 13.68 -29.35
C PRO A 30 -35.79 12.86 -30.62
N VAL A 31 -34.60 12.99 -31.19
CA VAL A 31 -34.20 12.17 -32.33
C VAL A 31 -33.97 10.75 -31.82
N MET A 32 -34.89 9.85 -32.16
CA MET A 32 -34.72 8.43 -31.87
C MET A 32 -33.42 7.93 -32.55
N PRO A 33 -32.60 7.12 -31.86
CA PRO A 33 -31.38 6.59 -32.44
C PRO A 33 -31.73 5.79 -33.70
N ASP A 34 -30.84 5.85 -34.69
CA ASP A 34 -30.98 5.11 -35.93
C ASP A 34 -31.26 3.62 -35.62
N ALA A 35 -32.36 3.11 -36.19
CA ALA A 35 -32.86 1.78 -35.84
C ALA A 35 -31.88 0.67 -36.23
N ALA A 36 -31.08 0.87 -37.29
CA ALA A 36 -30.06 -0.10 -37.70
C ALA A 36 -28.85 -0.08 -36.77
N PHE A 37 -28.44 1.10 -36.29
CA PHE A 37 -27.43 1.24 -35.24
C PHE A 37 -27.87 0.59 -33.92
N ALA A 38 -29.09 0.88 -33.47
CA ALA A 38 -29.63 0.30 -32.23
C ALA A 38 -29.76 -1.23 -32.32
N ALA A 39 -30.19 -1.76 -33.48
CA ALA A 39 -30.23 -3.19 -33.74
C ALA A 39 -28.82 -3.80 -33.71
N SER A 40 -27.85 -3.22 -34.43
CA SER A 40 -26.46 -3.68 -34.48
C SER A 40 -25.78 -3.68 -33.11
N LEU A 41 -26.05 -2.65 -32.29
CA LEU A 41 -25.53 -2.56 -30.93
C LEU A 41 -26.14 -3.63 -30.03
N ARG A 42 -27.47 -3.84 -30.09
CA ARG A 42 -28.14 -4.90 -29.33
C ARG A 42 -27.60 -6.28 -29.70
N ASP A 43 -27.43 -6.54 -30.99
CA ASP A 43 -26.87 -7.78 -31.51
C ASP A 43 -25.43 -8.02 -31.01
N ARG A 44 -24.61 -6.97 -30.92
CA ARG A 44 -23.24 -7.06 -30.36
C ARG A 44 -23.25 -7.32 -28.86
N LEU A 45 -24.17 -6.71 -28.11
CA LEU A 45 -24.28 -6.88 -26.66
C LEU A 45 -24.80 -8.27 -26.30
N GLU A 46 -25.80 -8.78 -27.04
CA GLU A 46 -26.33 -10.13 -26.85
C GLU A 46 -25.29 -11.21 -27.19
N ARG A 47 -24.50 -11.00 -28.26
CA ARG A 47 -23.34 -11.85 -28.57
C ARG A 47 -22.26 -11.79 -27.49
N GLY A 48 -22.00 -10.62 -26.91
CA GLY A 48 -21.04 -10.47 -25.82
C GLY A 48 -21.51 -11.12 -24.51
N ALA A 49 -22.81 -11.07 -24.23
CA ALA A 49 -23.42 -11.63 -23.02
C ALA A 49 -23.59 -13.17 -23.06
N THR A 50 -23.43 -13.79 -24.23
CA THR A 50 -23.54 -15.25 -24.43
C THR A 50 -22.19 -15.96 -24.63
N LEU A 51 -21.07 -15.24 -24.47
CA LEU A 51 -19.75 -15.85 -24.47
C LEU A 51 -19.55 -16.70 -23.19
N PRO A 52 -19.03 -17.93 -23.29
CA PRO A 52 -18.59 -18.67 -22.11
C PRO A 52 -17.53 -17.85 -21.36
N GLN A 53 -17.58 -17.85 -20.02
CA GLN A 53 -16.51 -17.23 -19.22
C GLN A 53 -15.15 -17.84 -19.61
N GLY A 54 -14.23 -16.97 -20.04
CA GLY A 54 -12.86 -17.36 -20.39
C GLY A 54 -12.36 -16.93 -21.79
N VAL A 55 -13.14 -16.19 -22.59
CA VAL A 55 -12.69 -15.73 -23.92
C VAL A 55 -12.14 -14.30 -23.87
N ILE A 56 -10.83 -14.14 -24.07
CA ILE A 56 -10.19 -12.83 -24.31
C ILE A 56 -10.40 -12.45 -25.79
N MET A 57 -11.07 -11.32 -26.03
CA MET A 57 -11.22 -10.76 -27.38
C MET A 57 -9.91 -10.08 -27.80
N SER A 58 -9.18 -10.71 -28.72
CA SER A 58 -8.01 -10.10 -29.37
C SER A 58 -8.45 -9.01 -30.35
N GLY A 59 -7.98 -7.79 -30.14
CA GLY A 59 -8.18 -6.66 -31.05
C GLY A 59 -7.09 -6.57 -32.12
N THR A 60 -7.50 -6.76 -33.38
CA THR A 60 -6.86 -6.30 -34.63
C THR A 60 -5.38 -6.67 -34.89
N ALA A 61 -5.22 -7.72 -35.70
CA ALA A 61 -4.00 -8.10 -36.39
C ALA A 61 -3.63 -7.12 -37.52
N THR A 62 -2.32 -6.88 -37.70
CA THR A 62 -1.72 -6.70 -39.02
C THR A 62 -0.81 -7.89 -39.28
N ASP A 63 -1.00 -8.48 -40.45
CA ASP A 63 -0.60 -9.79 -40.94
C ASP A 63 0.92 -9.93 -41.21
N THR A 64 1.53 -11.04 -40.79
CA THR A 64 2.47 -11.87 -41.59
C THR A 64 2.62 -13.26 -40.92
N ALA A 65 2.31 -14.32 -41.68
CA ALA A 65 2.23 -15.73 -41.26
C ALA A 65 3.61 -16.46 -41.11
N PRO A 66 3.69 -17.77 -40.78
CA PRO A 66 4.25 -18.26 -39.53
C PRO A 66 5.58 -19.02 -39.67
N ARG A 67 6.40 -19.06 -38.60
CA ARG A 67 7.39 -20.12 -38.36
C ARG A 67 7.28 -20.63 -36.92
N SER A 68 7.42 -21.95 -36.84
CA SER A 68 7.13 -22.89 -35.77
C SER A 68 8.09 -22.85 -34.57
N ASP A 69 7.55 -23.34 -33.45
CA ASP A 69 8.19 -23.82 -32.22
C ASP A 69 8.98 -22.81 -31.40
N GLU A 70 8.36 -22.32 -30.32
CA GLU A 70 9.02 -22.22 -29.01
C GLU A 70 7.99 -22.16 -27.88
N THR A 71 8.29 -22.91 -26.83
CA THR A 71 7.56 -23.17 -25.58
C THR A 71 7.00 -21.92 -24.90
N VAL A 72 5.70 -21.95 -24.59
CA VAL A 72 5.02 -20.94 -23.77
C VAL A 72 5.47 -21.09 -22.32
N VAL A 73 6.29 -20.15 -21.86
CA VAL A 73 6.50 -19.87 -20.44
C VAL A 73 5.42 -18.88 -20.04
N GLU A 74 4.48 -19.29 -19.20
CA GLU A 74 3.47 -18.40 -18.62
C GLU A 74 4.17 -17.41 -17.68
N SER A 75 4.33 -16.18 -18.15
CA SER A 75 4.84 -15.05 -17.40
C SER A 75 3.76 -14.52 -16.46
N ASP A 76 4.05 -14.60 -15.17
CA ASP A 76 3.36 -13.94 -14.07
C ASP A 76 3.10 -12.45 -14.40
N THR A 77 1.84 -12.08 -14.55
CA THR A 77 1.46 -10.65 -14.62
C THR A 77 1.31 -10.13 -13.21
N THR A 78 2.44 -9.87 -12.54
CA THR A 78 2.49 -8.94 -11.42
C THR A 78 2.10 -7.57 -11.96
N THR A 79 0.93 -7.07 -11.56
CA THR A 79 0.54 -5.67 -11.78
C THR A 79 1.45 -4.78 -10.94
N SER A 80 2.64 -4.50 -11.47
CA SER A 80 3.47 -3.39 -11.00
C SER A 80 2.61 -2.13 -11.03
N PRO A 81 2.74 -1.22 -10.04
CA PRO A 81 2.11 0.09 -10.15
C PRO A 81 2.50 0.71 -11.50
N PRO A 82 1.60 1.48 -12.14
CA PRO A 82 1.91 2.11 -13.41
C PRO A 82 3.06 3.10 -13.19
N VAL A 83 4.29 2.64 -13.44
CA VAL A 83 5.39 3.53 -13.73
C VAL A 83 5.04 4.11 -15.08
N GLU A 84 4.55 5.35 -15.10
CA GLU A 84 4.45 6.10 -16.36
C GLU A 84 5.82 6.02 -17.02
N ARG A 85 5.94 5.23 -18.08
CA ARG A 85 7.20 5.09 -18.80
C ARG A 85 7.53 6.47 -19.35
N PRO A 86 8.68 7.06 -19.02
CA PRO A 86 9.02 8.39 -19.50
C PRO A 86 9.01 8.35 -21.04
N GLY A 87 8.26 9.26 -21.66
CA GLY A 87 8.13 9.33 -23.12
C GLY A 87 9.44 9.69 -23.83
N ALA A 88 10.44 10.15 -23.09
CA ALA A 88 11.79 10.43 -23.57
C ALA A 88 12.83 9.88 -22.58
N LEU A 89 13.84 9.18 -23.12
CA LEU A 89 14.95 8.64 -22.35
C LEU A 89 16.15 9.58 -22.50
N PRO A 90 16.69 10.15 -21.40
CA PRO A 90 17.78 11.09 -21.49
C PRO A 90 19.10 10.38 -21.84
N TYR A 91 19.85 11.00 -22.76
CA TYR A 91 21.18 10.57 -23.13
C TYR A 91 22.20 11.58 -22.61
N LEU A 92 22.95 11.19 -21.58
CA LEU A 92 23.97 12.01 -20.95
C LEU A 92 25.29 11.90 -21.71
N VAL A 93 25.92 13.05 -21.94
CA VAL A 93 27.24 13.14 -22.56
C VAL A 93 28.19 13.71 -21.53
N VAL A 94 29.28 13.00 -21.26
CA VAL A 94 30.26 13.34 -20.23
C VAL A 94 31.68 13.23 -20.76
N ALA A 95 32.61 14.01 -20.21
CA ALA A 95 34.01 13.97 -20.61
C ALA A 95 34.71 12.67 -20.20
N ASP A 96 34.32 12.12 -19.03
CA ASP A 96 34.88 10.87 -18.49
C ASP A 96 33.74 9.88 -18.16
N PRO A 97 33.31 9.07 -19.13
CA PRO A 97 32.17 8.16 -18.97
C PRO A 97 32.42 7.03 -17.98
N ARG A 98 33.67 6.57 -17.82
CA ARG A 98 33.99 5.50 -16.86
C ARG A 98 33.82 6.00 -15.43
N ARG A 99 34.41 7.16 -15.13
CA ARG A 99 34.24 7.81 -13.83
C ARG A 99 32.77 8.17 -13.55
N ALA A 100 32.00 8.54 -14.58
CA ALA A 100 30.58 8.83 -14.43
C ALA A 100 29.76 7.58 -14.08
N ILE A 101 29.98 6.46 -14.76
CA ILE A 101 29.34 5.18 -14.44
C ILE A 101 29.63 4.78 -12.99
N ASP A 102 30.90 4.85 -12.56
CA ASP A 102 31.28 4.52 -11.18
C ASP A 102 30.56 5.42 -10.18
N TRP A 103 30.54 6.73 -10.44
CA TRP A 103 29.90 7.71 -9.58
C TRP A 103 28.39 7.50 -9.47
N TYR A 104 27.69 7.26 -10.59
CA TYR A 104 26.25 7.01 -10.58
C TYR A 104 25.91 5.71 -9.84
N THR A 105 26.74 4.68 -10.02
CA THR A 105 26.58 3.38 -9.33
C THR A 105 26.75 3.55 -7.83
N SER A 106 27.84 4.21 -7.39
CA SER A 106 28.16 4.34 -5.96
C SER A 106 27.28 5.35 -5.22
N THR A 107 26.76 6.36 -5.92
CA THR A 107 26.16 7.54 -5.30
C THR A 107 24.64 7.60 -5.48
N LEU A 108 24.16 7.28 -6.68
CA LEU A 108 22.73 7.32 -7.01
C LEU A 108 22.11 5.91 -7.06
N GLY A 109 22.88 4.87 -6.74
CA GLY A 109 22.41 3.49 -6.76
C GLY A 109 22.10 2.97 -8.16
N ALA A 110 22.76 3.53 -9.18
CA ALA A 110 22.59 3.08 -10.55
C ALA A 110 23.07 1.64 -10.73
N VAL A 111 22.41 0.90 -11.63
CA VAL A 111 22.85 -0.43 -12.06
C VAL A 111 23.22 -0.37 -13.53
N LEU A 112 24.46 -0.71 -13.86
CA LEU A 112 24.91 -0.82 -15.24
C LEU A 112 24.23 -2.02 -15.92
N ARG A 113 23.56 -1.76 -17.03
CA ARG A 113 22.90 -2.79 -17.84
C ARG A 113 23.84 -3.24 -18.95
N GLY A 114 24.34 -4.48 -18.81
CA GLY A 114 25.27 -5.07 -19.78
C GLY A 114 26.65 -4.42 -19.80
N GLU A 115 27.44 -4.74 -20.81
CA GLU A 115 28.75 -4.13 -21.03
C GLU A 115 28.61 -2.83 -21.86
N PRO A 116 29.30 -1.74 -21.50
CA PRO A 116 29.33 -0.53 -22.33
C PRO A 116 29.85 -0.82 -23.73
N ILE A 117 29.27 -0.18 -24.74
CA ILE A 117 29.78 -0.24 -26.11
C ILE A 117 31.00 0.68 -26.21
N VAL A 118 32.17 0.07 -26.39
CA VAL A 118 33.45 0.76 -26.55
C VAL A 118 33.81 0.82 -28.03
N MET A 119 34.12 2.02 -28.52
CA MET A 119 34.55 2.26 -29.90
C MET A 119 36.00 1.81 -30.11
N ASP A 120 36.44 1.71 -31.36
CA ASP A 120 37.82 1.32 -31.73
C ASP A 120 38.91 2.21 -31.10
N ASP A 121 38.58 3.46 -30.77
CA ASP A 121 39.48 4.42 -30.11
C ASP A 121 39.45 4.36 -28.57
N GLY A 122 38.70 3.41 -28.00
CA GLY A 122 38.59 3.16 -26.57
C GLY A 122 37.58 4.05 -25.81
N ARG A 123 36.90 4.98 -26.50
CA ARG A 123 35.81 5.78 -25.91
C ARG A 123 34.55 4.94 -25.74
N ILE A 124 33.80 5.21 -24.68
CA ILE A 124 32.45 4.62 -24.50
C ILE A 124 31.50 5.38 -25.44
N GLY A 125 31.01 4.70 -26.47
CA GLY A 125 29.99 5.21 -27.38
C GLY A 125 28.59 5.12 -26.78
N HIS A 126 28.33 4.12 -25.93
CA HIS A 126 27.03 3.91 -25.31
C HIS A 126 27.14 3.08 -24.02
N ALA A 127 26.35 3.44 -23.01
CA ALA A 127 26.13 2.67 -21.80
C ALA A 127 24.71 2.92 -21.30
N GLU A 128 24.12 1.91 -20.67
CA GLU A 128 22.78 1.97 -20.10
C GLU A 128 22.85 1.86 -18.58
N LEU A 129 22.23 2.81 -17.88
CA LEU A 129 22.20 2.85 -16.42
C LEU A 129 20.75 2.85 -15.95
N GLU A 130 20.37 1.84 -15.17
CA GLU A 130 19.06 1.78 -14.54
C GLU A 130 19.10 2.47 -13.17
N MET A 131 18.14 3.36 -12.91
CA MET A 131 17.96 4.01 -11.62
C MET A 131 16.55 4.59 -11.50
N GLY A 132 16.01 4.65 -10.28
CA GLY A 132 14.70 5.28 -10.04
C GLY A 132 13.53 4.69 -10.82
N GLY A 133 13.60 3.40 -11.18
CA GLY A 133 12.57 2.71 -11.97
C GLY A 133 12.61 2.95 -13.48
N GLY A 134 13.65 3.65 -13.99
CA GLY A 134 13.85 3.90 -15.42
C GLY A 134 15.31 3.67 -15.84
N VAL A 135 15.59 3.96 -17.12
CA VAL A 135 16.93 3.85 -17.71
C VAL A 135 17.37 5.22 -18.22
N ILE A 136 18.66 5.51 -18.12
CA ILE A 136 19.32 6.63 -18.81
C ILE A 136 20.44 6.08 -19.69
N TYR A 137 20.75 6.77 -20.77
CA TYR A 137 21.89 6.45 -21.63
C TYR A 137 23.06 7.37 -21.33
N LEU A 138 24.28 6.89 -21.58
CA LEU A 138 25.50 7.62 -21.33
C LEU A 138 26.55 7.38 -22.43
N ALA A 139 27.29 8.43 -22.80
CA ALA A 139 28.42 8.34 -23.73
C ALA A 139 29.53 9.35 -23.40
N ALA A 140 30.71 9.08 -23.96
CA ALA A 140 31.77 10.06 -24.12
C ALA A 140 31.37 11.21 -25.06
N GLU A 141 32.19 12.25 -25.12
CA GLU A 141 32.02 13.32 -26.11
C GLU A 141 32.30 12.86 -27.55
N PHE A 142 31.45 13.32 -28.48
CA PHE A 142 31.61 13.17 -29.93
C PHE A 142 31.46 14.54 -30.63
N PRO A 143 32.54 15.35 -30.67
CA PRO A 143 32.62 16.61 -31.41
C PRO A 143 31.95 16.68 -32.76
N ASP A 144 32.23 15.71 -33.60
CA ASP A 144 31.82 15.75 -35.00
C ASP A 144 30.31 15.53 -35.14
N LEU A 145 29.66 15.00 -34.09
CA LEU A 145 28.22 14.82 -33.98
C LEU A 145 27.55 15.93 -33.15
N GLY A 146 28.30 16.93 -32.67
CA GLY A 146 27.79 17.98 -31.79
C GLY A 146 27.52 17.53 -30.35
N LEU A 147 27.99 16.35 -29.95
CA LEU A 147 27.80 15.83 -28.60
C LEU A 147 28.96 16.28 -27.70
N ARG A 148 28.64 17.10 -26.70
CA ARG A 148 29.58 17.73 -25.76
C ARG A 148 29.11 17.52 -24.32
N ALA A 149 30.08 17.37 -23.43
CA ALA A 149 29.84 17.46 -22.01
C ALA A 149 29.44 18.90 -21.63
N PRO A 150 28.72 19.09 -20.52
CA PRO A 150 28.42 20.42 -20.01
C PRO A 150 29.69 21.24 -19.76
N GLU A 151 29.67 22.50 -20.15
CA GLU A 151 30.74 23.44 -19.78
C GLU A 151 30.77 23.62 -18.25
N PRO A 152 31.95 23.82 -17.63
CA PRO A 152 32.05 24.08 -16.20
C PRO A 152 31.14 25.23 -15.74
N GLY A 153 30.29 24.97 -14.75
CA GLY A 153 29.32 25.94 -14.23
C GLY A 153 28.07 26.11 -15.09
N LYS A 154 27.90 25.35 -16.16
CA LYS A 154 26.66 25.25 -16.95
C LYS A 154 25.97 23.93 -16.67
N VAL A 155 24.64 23.95 -16.71
CA VAL A 155 23.79 22.76 -16.59
C VAL A 155 23.22 22.47 -17.97
N SER A 156 23.49 21.28 -18.51
CA SER A 156 22.93 20.87 -19.81
C SER A 156 21.51 20.34 -19.71
N VAL A 157 21.20 19.65 -18.61
CA VAL A 157 19.90 19.03 -18.34
C VAL A 157 19.62 19.05 -16.85
N SER A 158 18.33 19.14 -16.51
CA SER A 158 17.84 18.91 -15.15
C SER A 158 16.95 17.69 -15.13
N LEU A 159 17.36 16.65 -14.41
CA LEU A 159 16.65 15.39 -14.26
C LEU A 159 16.02 15.30 -12.89
N MET A 160 14.84 14.67 -12.80
CA MET A 160 14.24 14.28 -11.53
C MET A 160 14.51 12.80 -11.31
N LEU A 161 14.99 12.43 -10.12
CA LEU A 161 15.27 11.06 -9.76
C LEU A 161 14.57 10.73 -8.43
N PRO A 162 13.64 9.77 -8.42
CA PRO A 162 13.08 9.28 -7.17
C PRO A 162 14.13 8.51 -6.37
N VAL A 163 14.25 8.79 -5.08
CA VAL A 163 15.17 8.14 -4.15
C VAL A 163 14.45 7.78 -2.85
N ALA A 164 14.90 6.73 -2.17
CA ALA A 164 14.28 6.28 -0.92
C ALA A 164 14.51 7.25 0.25
N ASP A 165 15.67 7.91 0.27
CA ASP A 165 16.06 8.87 1.31
C ASP A 165 16.83 10.02 0.68
N THR A 166 16.18 11.19 0.58
CA THR A 166 16.75 12.37 -0.07
C THR A 166 17.98 12.91 0.66
N ASP A 167 17.97 12.96 1.99
CA ASP A 167 19.08 13.51 2.78
C ASP A 167 20.31 12.63 2.67
N ALA A 168 20.12 11.32 2.78
CA ALA A 168 21.21 10.36 2.66
C ALA A 168 21.89 10.45 1.29
N VAL A 169 21.11 10.52 0.21
CA VAL A 169 21.65 10.61 -1.16
C VAL A 169 22.29 11.97 -1.42
N VAL A 170 21.69 13.08 -0.95
CA VAL A 170 22.31 14.42 -1.08
C VAL A 170 23.64 14.47 -0.33
N ALA A 171 23.71 13.93 0.89
CA ALA A 171 24.94 13.89 1.66
C ALA A 171 26.00 12.99 1.02
N ALA A 172 25.60 11.84 0.45
CA ALA A 172 26.49 10.97 -0.30
C ALA A 172 27.03 11.66 -1.57
N ALA A 173 26.16 12.33 -2.33
CA ALA A 173 26.53 13.08 -3.51
C ALA A 173 27.50 14.22 -3.19
N ALA A 174 27.26 14.97 -2.11
CA ALA A 174 28.16 16.01 -1.64
C ALA A 174 29.56 15.46 -1.32
N ARG A 175 29.63 14.34 -0.59
CA ARG A 175 30.92 13.65 -0.29
C ARG A 175 31.61 13.15 -1.56
N ALA A 176 30.83 12.76 -2.57
CA ALA A 176 31.33 12.29 -3.86
C ALA A 176 31.62 13.44 -4.86
N GLY A 177 31.61 14.69 -4.40
CA GLY A 177 32.03 15.86 -5.18
C GLY A 177 30.94 16.55 -5.98
N ALA A 178 29.66 16.22 -5.77
CA ALA A 178 28.56 17.00 -6.32
C ALA A 178 28.39 18.33 -5.56
N ALA A 179 27.99 19.38 -6.28
CA ALA A 179 27.63 20.66 -5.69
C ALA A 179 26.16 20.62 -5.23
N VAL A 180 25.91 20.74 -3.93
CA VAL A 180 24.56 20.92 -3.40
C VAL A 180 24.08 22.33 -3.72
N THR A 181 23.17 22.45 -4.69
CA THR A 181 22.60 23.75 -5.11
C THR A 181 21.35 24.10 -4.32
N ARG A 182 20.73 23.10 -3.68
CA ARG A 182 19.64 23.29 -2.73
C ARG A 182 19.64 22.14 -1.73
N GLU A 183 19.79 22.48 -0.45
CA GLU A 183 19.69 21.54 0.65
C GLU A 183 18.33 20.83 0.68
N PRO A 184 18.24 19.60 1.23
CA PRO A 184 16.98 18.90 1.38
C PRO A 184 15.93 19.75 2.10
N TYR A 185 14.75 19.86 1.49
CA TYR A 185 13.63 20.64 2.01
C TYR A 185 12.30 19.94 1.68
N GLU A 186 11.26 20.27 2.44
CA GLU A 186 9.91 19.76 2.21
C GLU A 186 9.16 20.63 1.20
N ALA A 187 8.58 20.03 0.18
CA ALA A 187 7.58 20.67 -0.67
C ALA A 187 6.70 19.66 -1.39
N HIS A 188 5.43 20.03 -1.58
CA HIS A 188 4.45 19.25 -2.34
C HIS A 188 4.31 17.78 -1.89
N GLY A 189 4.46 17.53 -0.57
CA GLY A 189 4.34 16.18 0.00
C GLY A 189 5.58 15.30 -0.17
N THR A 190 6.70 15.86 -0.64
CA THR A 190 7.95 15.14 -0.83
C THR A 190 9.12 15.87 -0.19
N ARG A 191 10.14 15.10 0.22
CA ARG A 191 11.43 15.66 0.61
C ARG A 191 12.30 15.75 -0.64
N THR A 192 12.68 16.97 -1.02
CA THR A 192 13.40 17.23 -2.26
C THR A 192 14.75 17.87 -1.98
N GLY A 193 15.79 17.46 -2.69
CA GLY A 193 17.11 18.08 -2.70
C GLY A 193 17.59 18.33 -4.13
N VAL A 194 18.57 19.22 -4.32
CA VAL A 194 19.12 19.47 -5.66
C VAL A 194 20.63 19.51 -5.64
N VAL A 195 21.23 18.67 -6.48
CA VAL A 195 22.68 18.61 -6.67
C VAL A 195 23.03 18.82 -8.15
N VAL A 196 24.23 19.31 -8.41
CA VAL A 196 24.89 19.23 -9.72
C VAL A 196 26.03 18.24 -9.58
N ASP A 197 26.00 17.17 -10.36
CA ASP A 197 27.02 16.12 -10.29
C ASP A 197 28.39 16.63 -10.80
N PRO A 198 29.49 15.88 -10.58
CA PRO A 198 30.82 16.27 -11.04
C PRO A 198 30.96 16.42 -12.56
N PHE A 199 29.98 15.98 -13.34
CA PHE A 199 29.98 15.98 -14.80
C PHE A 199 29.11 17.10 -15.38
N GLY A 200 28.45 17.90 -14.52
CA GLY A 200 27.70 19.10 -14.89
C GLY A 200 26.21 18.88 -15.16
N HIS A 201 25.66 17.72 -14.76
CA HIS A 201 24.21 17.46 -14.87
C HIS A 201 23.50 17.77 -13.54
N ARG A 202 22.33 18.40 -13.62
CA ARG A 202 21.54 18.77 -12.44
C ARG A 202 20.54 17.69 -12.11
N TRP A 203 20.53 17.27 -10.85
CA TRP A 203 19.63 16.24 -10.32
C TRP A 203 18.72 16.85 -9.26
N MET A 204 17.41 16.67 -9.44
CA MET A 204 16.38 16.90 -8.43
C MET A 204 16.05 15.56 -7.80
N LEU A 205 16.59 15.34 -6.61
CA LEU A 205 16.40 14.10 -5.86
C LEU A 205 15.12 14.24 -5.04
N THR A 206 14.16 13.34 -5.25
CA THR A 206 12.84 13.42 -4.61
C THR A 206 12.55 12.11 -3.91
N GLY A 207 12.25 12.18 -2.62
CA GLY A 207 11.92 11.02 -1.79
C GLY A 207 10.72 11.30 -0.90
N PRO A 208 10.30 10.32 -0.08
CA PRO A 208 9.24 10.50 0.90
C PRO A 208 9.52 11.70 1.81
N SER A 209 8.48 12.43 2.21
CA SER A 209 8.62 13.52 3.18
C SER A 209 9.25 13.03 4.49
N GLY A 210 10.18 13.81 5.05
CA GLY A 210 10.78 13.54 6.36
C GLY A 210 9.79 13.82 7.51
N ASN A 211 8.79 14.66 7.25
CA ASN A 211 7.57 14.67 8.04
C ASN A 211 6.78 13.41 7.71
N LYS A 212 6.94 12.36 8.52
CA LYS A 212 5.86 11.39 8.69
C LYS A 212 4.67 12.22 9.17
N VAL A 213 3.66 12.42 8.33
CA VAL A 213 2.33 12.64 8.87
C VAL A 213 2.03 11.33 9.61
N VAL A 214 2.28 11.33 10.92
CA VAL A 214 1.74 10.29 11.78
C VAL A 214 0.25 10.47 11.67
N ASP A 215 -0.37 9.61 10.85
CA ASP A 215 -1.82 9.55 10.76
C ASP A 215 -2.30 9.39 12.21
N ALA A 216 -3.12 10.32 12.67
CA ALA A 216 -3.62 10.26 14.03
C ALA A 216 -4.57 9.08 14.13
N ILE A 217 -4.60 8.40 15.27
CA ILE A 217 -5.56 7.30 15.41
C ILE A 217 -6.99 7.82 15.22
N HIS A 218 -7.81 7.08 14.48
CA HIS A 218 -9.20 7.43 14.24
C HIS A 218 -10.12 6.77 15.25
N GLN A 219 -11.32 7.32 15.41
CA GLN A 219 -12.37 6.65 16.14
C GLN A 219 -12.67 5.27 15.51
N GLY A 220 -12.79 4.25 16.35
CA GLY A 220 -13.04 2.88 15.93
C GLY A 220 -11.79 2.06 15.59
N ASP A 221 -10.61 2.69 15.47
CA ASP A 221 -9.35 1.95 15.30
C ASP A 221 -8.98 1.14 16.55
N ILE A 222 -8.23 0.04 16.35
CA ILE A 222 -7.65 -0.75 17.42
C ILE A 222 -6.30 -0.15 17.80
N GLY A 223 -6.27 0.65 18.85
CA GLY A 223 -5.03 1.27 19.32
C GLY A 223 -4.34 0.56 20.48
N TYR A 224 -4.98 -0.44 21.07
CA TYR A 224 -4.33 -1.39 21.96
C TYR A 224 -4.97 -2.78 21.79
N MET A 225 -4.13 -3.81 21.86
CA MET A 225 -4.57 -5.20 21.78
C MET A 225 -3.79 -6.05 22.78
N ALA A 226 -4.39 -7.13 23.24
CA ALA A 226 -3.77 -8.05 24.17
C ALA A 226 -4.12 -9.49 23.84
N LEU A 227 -3.12 -10.36 23.77
CA LEU A 227 -3.39 -11.80 23.79
C LEU A 227 -3.85 -12.19 25.20
N SER A 228 -5.08 -12.64 25.29
CA SER A 228 -5.63 -13.24 26.51
C SER A 228 -5.30 -14.73 26.48
N THR A 229 -4.56 -15.23 27.46
CA THR A 229 -4.02 -16.59 27.48
C THR A 229 -4.05 -17.21 28.89
N PRO A 230 -4.10 -18.53 29.06
CA PRO A 230 -4.02 -19.14 30.39
C PRO A 230 -2.66 -18.97 31.10
N ASP A 231 -1.54 -19.00 30.37
CA ASP A 231 -0.18 -18.81 30.90
C ASP A 231 0.60 -17.84 30.02
N ALA A 232 0.85 -16.63 30.54
CA ALA A 232 1.53 -15.59 29.80
C ALA A 232 3.03 -15.87 29.64
N ALA A 233 3.67 -16.56 30.59
CA ALA A 233 5.07 -16.95 30.44
C ALA A 233 5.26 -17.96 29.31
N ARG A 234 4.32 -18.89 29.17
CA ARG A 234 4.29 -19.89 28.10
C ARG A 234 3.99 -19.26 26.74
N ALA A 235 2.97 -18.39 26.66
CA ALA A 235 2.67 -17.63 25.44
C ALA A 235 3.89 -16.81 24.96
N ARG A 236 4.58 -16.11 25.89
CA ARG A 236 5.79 -15.33 25.54
C ARG A 236 6.87 -16.19 24.88
N ARG A 237 7.16 -17.38 25.42
CA ARG A 237 8.14 -18.31 24.82
C ARG A 237 7.70 -18.78 23.44
N PHE A 238 6.42 -19.10 23.30
CA PHE A 238 5.83 -19.52 22.02
C PHE A 238 5.98 -18.44 20.95
N TYR A 239 5.47 -17.23 21.21
CA TYR A 239 5.47 -16.16 20.21
C TYR A 239 6.86 -15.53 19.98
N ALA A 240 7.76 -15.53 20.98
CA ALA A 240 9.17 -15.21 20.76
C ALA A 240 9.80 -16.18 19.74
N THR A 241 9.47 -17.47 19.83
CA THR A 241 9.98 -18.49 18.89
C THR A 241 9.35 -18.33 17.50
N VAL A 242 8.02 -18.26 17.43
CA VAL A 242 7.28 -18.31 16.16
C VAL A 242 7.37 -17.00 15.38
N LEU A 243 7.16 -15.87 16.07
CA LEU A 243 7.05 -14.53 15.47
C LEU A 243 8.28 -13.64 15.75
N GLY A 244 9.19 -14.05 16.64
CA GLY A 244 10.34 -13.22 17.00
C GLY A 244 9.98 -12.05 17.89
N TRP A 245 8.86 -12.13 18.63
CA TRP A 245 8.49 -11.06 19.54
C TRP A 245 9.52 -10.87 20.65
N GLU A 246 9.89 -9.61 20.84
CA GLU A 246 10.66 -9.13 21.96
C GLU A 246 9.71 -8.47 22.97
N PHE A 247 10.07 -8.56 24.25
CA PHE A 247 9.24 -8.05 25.33
C PHE A 247 9.99 -7.04 26.19
N ASP A 248 9.25 -6.14 26.82
CA ASP A 248 9.78 -5.25 27.85
C ASP A 248 10.27 -6.02 29.09
N ALA A 249 10.93 -5.31 30.01
CA ALA A 249 11.56 -5.92 31.20
C ALA A 249 10.56 -6.69 32.08
N ASP A 250 9.32 -6.22 32.17
CA ASP A 250 8.24 -6.87 32.91
C ASP A 250 7.56 -8.00 32.11
N GLY A 251 7.92 -8.12 30.83
CA GLY A 251 7.36 -9.06 29.87
C GLY A 251 5.88 -8.84 29.59
N ARG A 252 5.36 -7.63 29.72
CA ARG A 252 3.94 -7.31 29.55
C ARG A 252 3.63 -6.82 28.15
N ARG A 253 4.61 -6.21 27.47
CA ARG A 253 4.43 -5.55 26.18
C ARG A 253 5.40 -6.10 25.14
N VAL A 254 4.92 -6.28 23.92
CA VAL A 254 5.75 -6.58 22.76
C VAL A 254 6.39 -5.29 22.25
N THR A 255 7.70 -5.27 22.03
CA THR A 255 8.47 -4.04 21.72
C THR A 255 8.81 -3.87 20.25
N ASN A 256 8.71 -4.93 19.45
CA ASN A 256 9.16 -4.95 18.05
C ASN A 256 8.05 -5.24 17.02
N ALA A 257 6.79 -5.30 17.43
CA ALA A 257 5.65 -5.60 16.53
C ALA A 257 5.02 -4.37 15.88
N GLY A 258 5.45 -3.15 16.20
CA GLY A 258 4.89 -1.91 15.64
C GLY A 258 3.49 -1.52 16.13
N HIS A 259 2.89 -2.31 17.03
CA HIS A 259 1.60 -2.02 17.67
C HIS A 259 1.73 -2.01 19.20
N ARG A 260 0.79 -1.35 19.88
CA ARG A 260 0.63 -1.50 21.33
C ARG A 260 -0.04 -2.85 21.62
N LEU A 261 0.81 -3.87 21.75
CA LEU A 261 0.41 -5.26 21.96
C LEU A 261 0.93 -5.77 23.31
N GLY A 262 0.02 -6.34 24.11
CA GLY A 262 0.36 -7.01 25.37
C GLY A 262 -0.02 -8.48 25.42
N ILE A 263 0.34 -9.12 26.53
CA ILE A 263 -0.09 -10.49 26.87
C ILE A 263 -0.61 -10.47 28.31
N HIS A 264 -1.81 -11.01 28.51
CA HIS A 264 -2.49 -11.02 29.81
C HIS A 264 -3.02 -12.41 30.12
N GLU A 265 -2.96 -12.78 31.39
CA GLU A 265 -3.51 -14.05 31.86
C GLU A 265 -5.02 -13.95 32.06
N THR A 266 -5.74 -14.99 31.64
CA THR A 266 -7.18 -15.12 31.83
C THR A 266 -7.56 -16.56 32.12
N ASP A 267 -8.59 -16.75 32.95
CA ASP A 267 -9.20 -18.06 33.18
C ASP A 267 -10.17 -18.48 32.04
N GLY A 268 -10.47 -17.54 31.13
CA GLY A 268 -11.35 -17.74 29.98
C GLY A 268 -10.65 -18.38 28.77
N PRO A 269 -11.39 -18.65 27.67
CA PRO A 269 -10.81 -19.15 26.44
C PRO A 269 -9.80 -18.13 25.86
N PRO A 270 -8.70 -18.60 25.25
CA PRO A 270 -7.72 -17.72 24.65
C PRO A 270 -8.32 -17.01 23.42
N THR A 271 -8.05 -15.71 23.32
CA THR A 271 -8.50 -14.85 22.22
C THR A 271 -7.67 -13.57 22.18
N LEU A 272 -7.76 -12.80 21.11
CA LEU A 272 -7.31 -11.42 21.11
C LEU A 272 -8.36 -10.51 21.77
N PHE A 273 -7.93 -9.75 22.78
CA PHE A 273 -8.69 -8.64 23.34
C PHE A 273 -8.33 -7.35 22.59
N CYS A 274 -9.33 -6.56 22.22
CA CYS A 274 -9.15 -5.31 21.49
C CYS A 274 -9.68 -4.13 22.31
N ALA A 275 -8.90 -3.05 22.34
CA ALA A 275 -9.33 -1.76 22.86
C ALA A 275 -9.40 -0.74 21.72
N TYR A 276 -10.59 -0.18 21.53
CA TYR A 276 -10.90 0.72 20.43
C TYR A 276 -10.78 2.20 20.84
N ALA A 277 -10.24 3.00 19.94
CA ALA A 277 -10.09 4.43 20.12
C ALA A 277 -11.44 5.15 19.97
N VAL A 278 -11.76 6.06 20.90
CA VAL A 278 -12.98 6.90 20.83
C VAL A 278 -12.66 8.37 21.17
N HIS A 279 -13.41 9.31 20.59
CA HIS A 279 -13.21 10.73 20.89
C HIS A 279 -13.69 11.13 22.29
N ASP A 280 -14.79 10.52 22.74
CA ASP A 280 -15.47 10.83 24.00
C ASP A 280 -15.85 9.51 24.68
N LEU A 281 -15.26 9.27 25.85
CA LEU A 281 -15.36 8.00 26.57
C LEU A 281 -16.73 7.84 27.23
N GLU A 282 -17.29 8.92 27.75
CA GLU A 282 -18.61 8.97 28.37
C GLU A 282 -19.72 8.74 27.34
N ALA A 283 -19.61 9.38 26.16
CA ALA A 283 -20.52 9.15 25.06
C ALA A 283 -20.42 7.71 24.52
N ALA A 284 -19.20 7.16 24.43
CA ALA A 284 -19.02 5.76 24.04
C ALA A 284 -19.65 4.80 25.04
N HIS A 285 -19.48 5.02 26.36
CA HIS A 285 -20.14 4.24 27.41
C HIS A 285 -21.67 4.26 27.27
N ALA A 286 -22.25 5.44 27.04
CA ALA A 286 -23.69 5.58 26.83
C ALA A 286 -24.17 4.78 25.59
N ARG A 287 -23.40 4.78 24.49
CA ARG A 287 -23.72 3.99 23.29
C ARG A 287 -23.61 2.49 23.55
N ILE A 288 -22.60 2.04 24.32
CA ILE A 288 -22.44 0.63 24.72
C ILE A 288 -23.69 0.14 25.47
N VAL A 289 -24.13 0.91 26.47
CA VAL A 289 -25.32 0.57 27.27
C VAL A 289 -26.58 0.58 26.39
N ALA A 290 -26.72 1.59 25.51
CA ALA A 290 -27.88 1.69 24.62
C ALA A 290 -27.95 0.55 23.59
N ALA A 291 -26.81 0.02 23.16
CA ALA A 291 -26.71 -1.11 22.24
C ALA A 291 -26.90 -2.49 22.94
N GLY A 292 -27.15 -2.52 24.26
CA GLY A 292 -27.40 -3.75 25.02
C GLY A 292 -26.15 -4.37 25.65
N GLY A 293 -25.01 -3.71 25.55
CA GLY A 293 -23.78 -4.09 26.25
C GLY A 293 -23.74 -3.52 27.67
N HIS A 294 -22.65 -3.82 28.37
CA HIS A 294 -22.36 -3.22 29.67
C HIS A 294 -20.87 -2.92 29.80
N GLY A 295 -20.50 -1.98 30.67
CA GLY A 295 -19.11 -1.66 30.91
C GLY A 295 -18.91 -0.75 32.11
N GLU A 296 -17.69 -0.77 32.63
CA GLU A 296 -17.27 -0.02 33.82
C GLU A 296 -16.10 0.90 33.46
N PHE A 297 -16.12 2.12 34.00
CA PHE A 297 -14.98 3.03 33.86
C PHE A 297 -13.82 2.53 34.70
N GLY A 298 -12.64 2.52 34.10
CA GLY A 298 -11.42 2.05 34.73
C GLY A 298 -10.20 2.81 34.26
N SER A 299 -9.04 2.20 34.50
CA SER A 299 -7.77 2.67 33.97
C SER A 299 -6.96 1.50 33.42
N SER A 300 -6.41 1.67 32.22
CA SER A 300 -5.49 0.71 31.63
C SER A 300 -4.19 0.63 32.44
N GLN A 301 -3.37 -0.39 32.18
CA GLN A 301 -2.07 -0.53 32.82
C GLN A 301 -1.12 0.66 32.57
N ASP A 302 -1.28 1.36 31.45
CA ASP A 302 -0.53 2.58 31.15
C ASP A 302 -1.23 3.87 31.62
N GLY A 303 -2.23 3.75 32.50
CA GLY A 303 -2.86 4.87 33.19
C GLY A 303 -3.89 5.63 32.37
N ARG A 304 -4.28 5.13 31.19
CA ARG A 304 -5.32 5.76 30.37
C ARG A 304 -6.70 5.47 30.93
N ARG A 305 -7.60 6.42 30.78
CA ARG A 305 -9.01 6.21 31.07
C ARG A 305 -9.59 5.25 30.04
N VAL A 306 -10.27 4.21 30.52
CA VAL A 306 -10.92 3.21 29.68
C VAL A 306 -12.32 2.92 30.18
N VAL A 307 -13.13 2.31 29.31
CA VAL A 307 -14.31 1.56 29.69
C VAL A 307 -14.03 0.11 29.33
N ASP A 308 -13.92 -0.75 30.34
CA ASP A 308 -13.87 -2.20 30.15
C ASP A 308 -15.30 -2.70 29.96
N ALA A 309 -15.57 -3.33 28.82
CA ALA A 309 -16.93 -3.61 28.37
C ALA A 309 -17.12 -5.05 27.90
N VAL A 310 -18.39 -5.43 27.85
CA VAL A 310 -18.87 -6.66 27.24
C VAL A 310 -20.01 -6.28 26.28
N ASP A 311 -19.94 -6.79 25.05
CA ASP A 311 -20.99 -6.54 24.05
C ASP A 311 -22.27 -7.32 24.36
N ASP A 312 -23.29 -7.16 23.50
CA ASP A 312 -24.58 -7.83 23.64
C ASP A 312 -24.52 -9.34 23.32
N GLN A 313 -23.35 -9.86 22.95
CA GLN A 313 -23.06 -11.26 22.64
C GLN A 313 -22.04 -11.90 23.61
N GLY A 314 -21.59 -11.17 24.62
CA GLY A 314 -20.66 -11.67 25.65
C GLY A 314 -19.18 -11.50 25.33
N VAL A 315 -18.81 -10.78 24.27
CA VAL A 315 -17.42 -10.50 23.88
C VAL A 315 -16.86 -9.37 24.74
N ARG A 316 -15.73 -9.62 25.38
CA ARG A 316 -15.00 -8.61 26.15
C ARG A 316 -14.18 -7.72 25.22
N PHE A 317 -14.28 -6.42 25.42
CA PHE A 317 -13.46 -5.41 24.73
C PHE A 317 -13.27 -4.19 25.66
N ALA A 318 -12.51 -3.20 25.19
CA ALA A 318 -12.50 -1.89 25.84
C ALA A 318 -12.63 -0.76 24.83
N VAL A 319 -13.00 0.42 25.32
CA VAL A 319 -12.80 1.67 24.61
C VAL A 319 -11.92 2.59 25.44
N TYR A 320 -11.11 3.42 24.79
CA TYR A 320 -10.26 4.40 25.45
C TYR A 320 -10.28 5.73 24.70
N GLN A 321 -10.13 6.82 25.44
CA GLN A 321 -10.16 8.15 24.84
C GLN A 321 -8.88 8.44 24.06
N ILE A 322 -9.02 8.95 22.83
CA ILE A 322 -7.90 9.37 21.99
C ILE A 322 -7.16 10.53 22.66
N GLU A 323 -5.84 10.40 22.77
CA GLU A 323 -4.96 11.43 23.33
C GLU A 323 -4.01 12.02 22.26
N PRO A 324 -3.58 13.28 22.39
CA PRO A 324 -2.55 13.84 21.52
C PRO A 324 -1.28 12.98 21.51
N GLY A 325 -0.85 12.57 20.32
CA GLY A 325 0.31 11.68 20.14
C GLY A 325 -0.06 10.21 19.91
N ASP A 326 -1.34 9.85 20.00
CA ASP A 326 -1.79 8.54 19.54
C ASP A 326 -1.64 8.40 18.02
N THR A 327 -0.78 7.48 17.62
CA THR A 327 -0.49 7.18 16.23
C THR A 327 -1.39 6.07 15.73
N ARG A 328 -1.94 6.25 14.54
CA ARG A 328 -2.67 5.21 13.84
C ARG A 328 -1.73 4.09 13.42
N PRO A 329 -2.10 2.81 13.62
CA PRO A 329 -1.33 1.70 13.09
C PRO A 329 -1.19 1.74 11.56
N GLU A 330 -0.07 1.24 11.04
CA GLU A 330 0.10 1.04 9.59
C GLU A 330 -0.95 0.06 9.06
N GLN A 331 -1.49 0.34 7.86
CA GLN A 331 -2.54 -0.48 7.25
C GLN A 331 -2.05 -1.86 6.82
N HIS A 332 -0.83 -1.92 6.28
CA HIS A 332 -0.22 -3.13 5.73
C HIS A 332 1.23 -3.22 6.22
N PRO A 333 1.43 -3.50 7.51
CA PRO A 333 2.77 -3.58 8.06
C PRO A 333 3.56 -4.70 7.38
N ARG A 334 4.84 -4.47 7.10
CA ARG A 334 5.77 -5.50 6.62
C ARG A 334 6.65 -6.08 7.74
N THR A 335 6.55 -5.51 8.94
CA THR A 335 7.31 -5.96 10.11
C THR A 335 6.82 -7.34 10.54
N ARG A 336 7.72 -8.31 10.58
CA ARG A 336 7.43 -9.65 11.12
C ARG A 336 6.84 -9.55 12.53
N GLY A 337 5.76 -10.28 12.76
CA GLY A 337 5.02 -10.28 14.03
C GLY A 337 4.07 -9.11 14.23
N ALA A 338 3.96 -8.16 13.28
CA ALA A 338 2.91 -7.14 13.28
C ALA A 338 1.55 -7.73 12.87
N MET A 339 0.45 -7.10 13.29
CA MET A 339 -0.90 -7.53 12.90
C MET A 339 -1.33 -6.82 11.62
N THR A 340 -1.60 -7.57 10.57
CA THR A 340 -2.07 -6.99 9.30
C THR A 340 -3.59 -7.04 9.14
N TYR A 341 -4.26 -7.99 9.78
CA TYR A 341 -5.69 -8.22 9.62
C TYR A 341 -6.24 -8.89 10.87
N LEU A 342 -7.47 -8.57 11.25
CA LEU A 342 -8.21 -9.25 12.31
C LEU A 342 -9.47 -9.88 11.73
N THR A 343 -9.63 -11.19 11.88
CA THR A 343 -10.89 -11.87 11.55
C THR A 343 -11.69 -12.12 12.81
N VAL A 344 -12.87 -11.51 12.91
CA VAL A 344 -13.83 -11.76 14.00
C VAL A 344 -14.83 -12.79 13.51
N HIS A 345 -14.74 -14.00 14.06
CA HIS A 345 -15.80 -14.99 13.92
C HIS A 345 -16.90 -14.68 14.93
N THR A 346 -18.16 -14.79 14.54
CA THR A 346 -19.32 -14.53 15.41
C THR A 346 -20.50 -15.42 15.05
N PRO A 347 -21.37 -15.80 16.00
CA PRO A 347 -22.61 -16.49 15.68
C PRO A 347 -23.58 -15.64 14.87
N ASP A 348 -23.66 -14.33 15.17
CA ASP A 348 -24.59 -13.40 14.54
C ASP A 348 -23.83 -12.15 14.08
N SER A 349 -23.57 -12.07 12.76
CA SER A 349 -22.88 -10.92 12.18
C SER A 349 -23.75 -9.67 12.18
N ALA A 350 -25.08 -9.82 12.08
CA ALA A 350 -26.00 -8.69 12.00
C ALA A 350 -26.02 -7.96 13.35
N ARG A 351 -26.14 -8.71 14.45
CA ARG A 351 -26.03 -8.13 15.79
C ARG A 351 -24.68 -7.49 16.05
N LEU A 352 -23.58 -8.15 15.61
CA LEU A 352 -22.24 -7.58 15.76
C LEU A 352 -22.12 -6.25 15.02
N ARG A 353 -22.59 -6.18 13.77
CA ARG A 353 -22.56 -4.96 12.95
C ARG A 353 -23.42 -3.85 13.55
N ASP A 354 -24.62 -4.16 14.02
CA ASP A 354 -25.50 -3.19 14.65
C ASP A 354 -24.87 -2.63 15.95
N PHE A 355 -24.29 -3.51 16.76
CA PHE A 355 -23.61 -3.13 18.00
C PHE A 355 -22.38 -2.24 17.72
N TYR A 356 -21.38 -2.75 17.00
CA TYR A 356 -20.12 -2.03 16.78
C TYR A 356 -20.28 -0.84 15.82
N GLY A 357 -21.21 -0.89 14.86
CA GLY A 357 -21.58 0.25 14.04
C GLY A 357 -22.12 1.40 14.88
N SER A 358 -23.02 1.12 15.83
CA SER A 358 -23.54 2.17 16.72
C SER A 358 -22.53 2.66 17.76
N VAL A 359 -21.68 1.78 18.30
CA VAL A 359 -20.73 2.13 19.37
C VAL A 359 -19.50 2.86 18.83
N LEU A 360 -18.92 2.37 17.73
CA LEU A 360 -17.64 2.80 17.18
C LEU A 360 -17.76 3.65 15.91
N ASP A 361 -18.97 3.87 15.39
CA ASP A 361 -19.20 4.53 14.09
C ASP A 361 -18.60 3.74 12.92
N TRP A 362 -18.55 2.41 13.06
CA TRP A 362 -18.09 1.54 11.99
C TRP A 362 -19.09 1.52 10.84
N THR A 363 -18.57 1.76 9.65
CA THR A 363 -19.25 1.46 8.39
C THR A 363 -18.68 0.16 7.83
N LEU A 364 -19.50 -0.64 7.17
CA LEU A 364 -19.11 -1.95 6.69
C LEU A 364 -19.68 -2.22 5.30
N HIS A 365 -18.92 -2.95 4.50
CA HIS A 365 -19.37 -3.49 3.23
C HIS A 365 -19.33 -5.02 3.22
N ALA A 366 -20.12 -5.62 2.32
CA ALA A 366 -20.15 -7.07 2.16
C ALA A 366 -18.82 -7.59 1.59
N GLY A 367 -18.29 -8.62 2.24
CA GLY A 367 -17.08 -9.32 1.83
C GLY A 367 -17.33 -10.37 0.74
N ARG A 368 -16.36 -11.26 0.57
CA ARG A 368 -16.36 -12.27 -0.52
C ARG A 368 -16.97 -13.62 -0.14
N ILE A 369 -17.33 -13.81 1.13
CA ILE A 369 -17.91 -15.06 1.64
C ILE A 369 -19.35 -14.83 2.08
N GLU A 370 -20.12 -15.91 2.19
CA GLU A 370 -21.45 -15.87 2.80
C GLU A 370 -21.33 -15.37 4.24
N ASP A 371 -22.17 -14.38 4.57
CA ASP A 371 -22.15 -13.65 5.84
C ASP A 371 -20.78 -13.08 6.25
N GLY A 372 -19.97 -12.71 5.24
CA GLY A 372 -18.70 -12.02 5.39
C GLY A 372 -18.84 -10.52 5.25
N TRP A 373 -18.17 -9.76 6.11
CA TRP A 373 -18.18 -8.30 6.10
C TRP A 373 -16.79 -7.74 6.35
N GLU A 374 -16.52 -6.55 5.81
CA GLU A 374 -15.29 -5.81 6.06
C GLU A 374 -15.64 -4.44 6.63
N VAL A 375 -14.92 -4.02 7.66
CA VAL A 375 -15.08 -2.69 8.26
C VAL A 375 -14.29 -1.68 7.43
N ASP A 376 -14.94 -0.59 7.06
CA ASP A 376 -14.36 0.49 6.29
C ASP A 376 -13.49 1.40 7.16
N ASP A 377 -12.36 1.84 6.60
CA ASP A 377 -11.44 2.81 7.21
C ASP A 377 -11.07 2.54 8.68
N VAL A 378 -10.77 1.29 9.02
CA VAL A 378 -10.27 0.90 10.35
C VAL A 378 -8.84 0.36 10.27
N ARG A 379 -8.07 0.52 11.36
CA ARG A 379 -6.71 0.02 11.51
C ARG A 379 -6.51 -0.78 12.81
N PRO A 380 -5.90 -1.98 12.73
CA PRO A 380 -5.69 -2.79 11.52
C PRO A 380 -7.02 -3.16 10.83
N GLN A 381 -6.95 -3.66 9.59
CA GLN A 381 -8.16 -4.05 8.85
C GLN A 381 -8.93 -5.13 9.61
N VAL A 382 -10.25 -4.96 9.75
CA VAL A 382 -11.13 -5.90 10.44
C VAL A 382 -12.10 -6.53 9.44
N GLY A 383 -12.14 -7.87 9.42
CA GLY A 383 -13.16 -8.65 8.74
C GLY A 383 -14.02 -9.40 9.75
N ILE A 384 -15.29 -9.62 9.41
CA ILE A 384 -16.25 -10.34 10.22
C ILE A 384 -16.76 -11.53 9.41
N ALA A 385 -16.83 -12.70 10.04
CA ALA A 385 -17.40 -13.91 9.46
C ALA A 385 -18.48 -14.45 10.40
N GLY A 386 -19.74 -14.40 9.97
CA GLY A 386 -20.87 -14.91 10.73
C GLY A 386 -21.03 -16.44 10.66
N GLY A 387 -22.00 -16.95 11.43
CA GLY A 387 -22.34 -18.38 11.46
C GLY A 387 -21.38 -19.27 12.26
N ALA A 388 -20.49 -18.70 13.06
CA ALA A 388 -19.59 -19.46 13.93
C ALA A 388 -20.28 -19.93 15.22
N ASP A 389 -19.80 -21.02 15.84
CA ASP A 389 -20.37 -21.51 17.11
C ASP A 389 -20.19 -20.55 18.29
N ARG A 390 -19.16 -19.70 18.22
CA ARG A 390 -18.81 -18.72 19.25
C ARG A 390 -18.09 -17.52 18.64
N SER A 391 -18.11 -16.42 19.37
CA SER A 391 -17.32 -15.25 19.00
C SER A 391 -15.85 -15.43 19.36
N VAL A 392 -14.95 -15.21 18.39
CA VAL A 392 -13.49 -15.25 18.60
C VAL A 392 -12.79 -14.31 17.64
N ALA A 393 -11.78 -13.60 18.14
CA ALA A 393 -10.97 -12.67 17.37
C ALA A 393 -9.64 -13.36 16.99
N VAL A 394 -9.45 -13.60 15.69
CA VAL A 394 -8.32 -14.36 15.13
C VAL A 394 -7.40 -13.40 14.36
N PRO A 395 -6.26 -13.01 14.95
CA PRO A 395 -5.32 -12.09 14.29
C PRO A 395 -4.53 -12.79 13.18
N MET A 396 -4.16 -12.03 12.15
CA MET A 396 -3.16 -12.41 11.16
C MET A 396 -1.84 -11.69 11.42
N TRP A 397 -0.80 -12.47 11.73
CA TRP A 397 0.55 -11.99 11.97
C TRP A 397 1.41 -12.09 10.72
N VAL A 398 2.15 -11.04 10.44
CA VAL A 398 3.07 -10.97 9.30
C VAL A 398 4.29 -11.88 9.54
N THR A 399 4.70 -12.62 8.52
CA THR A 399 5.94 -13.40 8.50
C THR A 399 6.60 -13.32 7.13
N ASP A 400 7.93 -13.37 7.08
CA ASP A 400 8.69 -13.32 5.83
C ASP A 400 8.55 -14.62 5.02
N ASP A 401 8.36 -15.74 5.73
CA ASP A 401 8.22 -17.09 5.18
C ASP A 401 7.18 -17.84 6.02
N VAL A 402 6.04 -18.20 5.40
CA VAL A 402 4.96 -18.93 6.09
C VAL A 402 5.33 -20.39 6.36
N GLU A 403 6.02 -21.07 5.44
CA GLU A 403 6.42 -22.48 5.62
C GLU A 403 7.39 -22.63 6.79
N ALA A 404 8.40 -21.76 6.85
CA ALA A 404 9.34 -21.73 7.97
C ALA A 404 8.63 -21.38 9.29
N ALA A 405 7.66 -20.46 9.26
CA ALA A 405 6.88 -20.09 10.45
C ALA A 405 6.00 -21.23 10.96
N VAL A 406 5.33 -21.95 10.05
CA VAL A 406 4.56 -23.16 10.36
C VAL A 406 5.45 -24.25 10.97
N GLY A 407 6.68 -24.42 10.45
CA GLY A 407 7.69 -25.29 11.07
C GLY A 407 7.98 -24.91 12.53
N ARG A 408 8.12 -23.62 12.82
CA ARG A 408 8.32 -23.11 14.19
C ARG A 408 7.09 -23.33 15.08
N VAL A 409 5.88 -23.17 14.55
CA VAL A 409 4.62 -23.44 15.28
C VAL A 409 4.61 -24.89 15.78
N ARG A 410 4.85 -25.86 14.88
CA ARG A 410 4.89 -27.28 15.24
C ARG A 410 5.98 -27.58 16.27
N ALA A 411 7.18 -27.03 16.08
CA ALA A 411 8.30 -27.23 16.99
C ALA A 411 8.05 -26.65 18.40
N ALA A 412 7.28 -25.56 18.49
CA ALA A 412 6.90 -24.92 19.75
C ALA A 412 5.68 -25.57 20.42
N GLY A 413 5.13 -26.66 19.87
CA GLY A 413 3.98 -27.38 20.42
C GLY A 413 2.61 -26.82 20.02
N GLY A 414 2.57 -25.89 19.05
CA GLY A 414 1.34 -25.41 18.45
C GLY A 414 0.79 -26.35 17.38
N THR A 415 -0.43 -26.07 16.93
CA THR A 415 -1.15 -26.87 15.92
C THR A 415 -1.35 -26.08 14.63
N VAL A 416 -1.17 -26.73 13.48
CA VAL A 416 -1.54 -26.17 12.17
C VAL A 416 -2.94 -26.65 11.84
N LEU A 417 -3.89 -25.72 11.73
CA LEU A 417 -5.30 -25.99 11.46
C LEU A 417 -5.56 -26.04 9.96
N ASP A 418 -4.99 -25.09 9.22
CA ASP A 418 -4.97 -25.03 7.76
C ASP A 418 -3.53 -24.88 7.29
N GLU A 419 -3.07 -25.81 6.44
CA GLU A 419 -1.73 -25.76 5.84
C GLU A 419 -1.54 -24.51 4.96
N PRO A 420 -0.29 -24.07 4.72
CA PRO A 420 0.02 -22.95 3.85
C PRO A 420 -0.67 -23.04 2.50
N ARG A 421 -1.39 -21.97 2.14
CA ARG A 421 -2.09 -21.86 0.85
C ARG A 421 -1.85 -20.50 0.22
N THR A 422 -1.67 -20.50 -1.09
CA THR A 422 -1.58 -19.26 -1.88
C THR A 422 -2.97 -18.65 -2.03
N ALA A 423 -3.06 -17.36 -1.73
CA ALA A 423 -4.22 -16.52 -1.95
C ALA A 423 -3.81 -15.25 -2.73
N PRO A 424 -4.75 -14.46 -3.27
CA PRO A 424 -4.42 -13.26 -4.04
C PRO A 424 -3.60 -12.21 -3.26
N TYR A 425 -3.65 -12.24 -1.93
CA TYR A 425 -2.96 -11.30 -1.04
C TYR A 425 -1.61 -11.82 -0.50
N GLY A 426 -1.28 -13.10 -0.73
CA GLY A 426 -0.09 -13.72 -0.14
C GLY A 426 -0.26 -15.21 0.11
N VAL A 427 0.72 -15.79 0.79
CA VAL A 427 0.60 -17.14 1.36
C VAL A 427 0.07 -16.99 2.79
N SER A 428 -0.89 -17.82 3.20
CA SER A 428 -1.35 -17.84 4.59
C SER A 428 -1.58 -19.26 5.11
N ALA A 429 -1.44 -19.41 6.43
CA ALA A 429 -1.74 -20.64 7.17
C ALA A 429 -2.49 -20.30 8.45
N ARG A 430 -3.46 -21.14 8.84
CA ARG A 430 -4.19 -20.99 10.11
C ARG A 430 -3.60 -21.91 11.16
N CYS A 431 -3.31 -21.39 12.34
CA CYS A 431 -2.64 -22.11 13.42
C CYS A 431 -3.37 -21.87 14.75
N ALA A 432 -3.06 -22.71 15.72
CA ALA A 432 -3.31 -22.48 17.13
C ALA A 432 -2.00 -22.54 17.91
N ASP A 433 -1.84 -21.69 18.94
CA ASP A 433 -0.71 -21.79 19.86
C ASP A 433 -0.80 -23.06 20.73
N ASP A 434 0.18 -23.26 21.59
CA ASP A 434 0.24 -24.43 22.48
C ASP A 434 -0.77 -24.37 23.65
N GLN A 435 -1.68 -23.39 23.63
CA GLN A 435 -2.74 -23.13 24.59
C GLN A 435 -4.13 -22.99 23.93
N GLY A 436 -4.21 -23.08 22.60
CA GLY A 436 -5.45 -23.03 21.83
C GLY A 436 -5.83 -21.64 21.29
N ALA A 437 -4.97 -20.63 21.39
CA ALA A 437 -5.19 -19.33 20.77
C ALA A 437 -5.03 -19.43 19.25
N GLU A 438 -6.10 -19.18 18.50
CA GLU A 438 -6.06 -19.23 17.03
C GLU A 438 -5.44 -17.96 16.43
N PHE A 439 -4.66 -18.12 15.36
CA PHE A 439 -4.11 -17.02 14.57
C PHE A 439 -3.79 -17.46 13.14
N TYR A 440 -3.69 -16.50 12.23
CA TYR A 440 -3.13 -16.71 10.90
C TYR A 440 -1.67 -16.25 10.84
N LEU A 441 -0.86 -16.96 10.06
CA LEU A 441 0.42 -16.48 9.55
C LEU A 441 0.20 -15.98 8.12
N GLY A 442 0.68 -14.78 7.79
CA GLY A 442 0.57 -14.20 6.46
C GLY A 442 1.93 -13.74 5.93
N GLN A 443 2.31 -14.26 4.77
CA GLN A 443 3.41 -13.74 3.95
C GLN A 443 2.78 -12.96 2.80
N LEU A 444 2.76 -11.64 2.94
CA LEU A 444 2.13 -10.71 1.99
C LEU A 444 3.11 -10.36 0.87
N PHE A 445 2.60 -10.14 -0.35
CA PHE A 445 3.41 -9.75 -1.51
C PHE A 445 3.89 -8.28 -1.44
#